data_AF-R7K9T4-F1
#
_entry.id   AF-R7K9T4-F1
#
_cell.length_a   1.000
_cell.length_b   1.000
_cell.length_c   1.000
_cell.angle_alpha   90.00
_cell.angle_beta   90.00
_cell.angle_gamma   90.00
#
_symmetry.space_group_name_H-M   'P 1'
#
loop_
_entity.id
_entity.type
_entity.pdbx_description
1 polymer ?
#
loop_
_entity_poly.entity_id
_entity_poly.type
_entity_poly.pdbx_seq_one_letter_code
_entity_poly.pdbx_strand_id
1 'polypeptide(L)'
;MNKEYPNYISPKRRPVATPEKIVIDGKAQFGTFDEPFETLNLLDCHKPCGALYPKCLNRKRLTEWEAFEINMDELSLVSAIYNTGSLGFSIMVVYDKAAHKIYSWKNFVSAKAAHVAPQLVNGVSELKTKKSDYKIINDLKNGKARAVGYSENKKFGKFEIDMSVERVSPISNVCIPFGKNKPLYSEKDFFKAVGYITINGKKYESNSNTVSIIDDHKGYYPFFAHYDWLTAMGKLNIGGTEKYFAFNLTRNQSINQDDYNENLIWLENDSSPLPPVKFTRDKKNKNIWYVKDEHGCVDIRFEIDQTFKMPMHFIVIDVKYLLPFGTIYGTLKDVDGNVYTVDGMTGIGEYKKTRM
;
A
#
# COMPACT_ATOMS: atom_id res chain seq x y z
N MET A 1 -27.07 11.62 -4.14
CA MET A 1 -27.52 10.98 -5.39
C MET A 1 -26.96 9.57 -5.38
N ASN A 2 -27.74 8.55 -5.72
CA ASN A 2 -27.21 7.18 -5.81
C ASN A 2 -26.29 7.10 -7.02
N LYS A 3 -24.97 6.97 -6.81
CA LYS A 3 -23.98 6.74 -7.87
C LYS A 3 -24.36 5.43 -8.58
N GLU A 4 -24.67 5.49 -9.87
CA GLU A 4 -24.94 4.30 -10.67
C GLU A 4 -23.60 3.66 -11.04
N TYR A 5 -23.41 2.41 -10.61
CA TYR A 5 -22.20 1.67 -10.91
C TYR A 5 -22.41 0.80 -12.16
N PRO A 6 -21.43 0.73 -13.06
CA PRO A 6 -21.43 -0.22 -14.17
C PRO A 6 -21.61 -1.66 -13.69
N ASN A 7 -22.18 -2.51 -14.56
CA ASN A 7 -22.49 -3.91 -14.24
C ASN A 7 -21.25 -4.77 -13.91
N TYR A 8 -20.06 -4.34 -14.35
CA TYR A 8 -18.78 -5.00 -14.03
C TYR A 8 -18.22 -4.62 -12.66
N ILE A 9 -18.81 -3.65 -11.95
CA ILE A 9 -18.46 -3.35 -10.55
C ILE A 9 -19.44 -4.07 -9.62
N SER A 10 -18.95 -5.15 -9.00
CA SER A 10 -19.69 -5.94 -8.02
C SER A 10 -20.27 -5.05 -6.91
N PRO A 11 -21.50 -5.31 -6.43
CA PRO A 11 -22.05 -4.63 -5.25
C PRO A 11 -21.13 -4.69 -4.02
N LYS A 12 -20.30 -5.73 -3.88
CA LYS A 12 -19.35 -5.87 -2.76
C LYS A 12 -18.14 -4.93 -2.83
N ARG A 13 -17.90 -4.33 -4.00
CA ARG A 13 -16.89 -3.29 -4.23
C ARG A 13 -17.41 -1.88 -3.94
N ARG A 14 -18.69 -1.74 -3.60
CA ARG A 14 -19.31 -0.47 -3.21
C ARG A 14 -19.14 -0.32 -1.69
N PRO A 15 -18.59 0.79 -1.20
CA PRO A 15 -18.45 1.01 0.24
C PRO A 15 -19.80 0.90 0.95
N VAL A 16 -19.80 0.19 2.08
CA VAL A 16 -20.91 0.13 3.04
C VAL A 16 -20.43 0.63 4.39
N ALA A 17 -21.36 0.95 5.28
CA ALA A 17 -21.06 1.36 6.64
C ALA A 17 -20.11 0.37 7.33
N THR A 18 -18.98 0.88 7.83
CA THR A 18 -17.99 0.09 8.56
C THR A 18 -18.58 -0.45 9.87
N PRO A 19 -18.57 -1.77 10.11
CA PRO A 19 -18.95 -2.29 11.41
C PRO A 19 -17.87 -1.97 12.45
N GLU A 20 -18.26 -1.81 13.72
CA GLU A 20 -17.33 -1.48 14.83
C GLU A 20 -16.10 -2.42 14.87
N LYS A 21 -16.32 -3.70 14.55
CA LYS A 21 -15.32 -4.78 14.62
C LYS A 21 -15.17 -5.47 13.28
N ILE A 22 -13.91 -5.67 12.86
CA ILE A 22 -13.60 -6.45 11.66
C ILE A 22 -13.86 -7.96 11.82
N VAL A 23 -13.91 -8.46 13.06
CA VAL A 23 -14.24 -9.87 13.37
C VAL A 23 -15.46 -9.91 14.29
N ILE A 24 -16.49 -10.66 13.89
CA ILE A 24 -17.74 -10.87 14.65
C ILE A 24 -17.95 -12.38 14.79
N ASP A 25 -18.12 -12.87 16.02
CA ASP A 25 -18.26 -14.31 16.33
C ASP A 25 -17.16 -15.19 15.72
N GLY A 26 -15.94 -14.64 15.70
CA GLY A 26 -14.75 -15.28 15.13
C GLY A 26 -14.73 -15.34 13.59
N LYS A 27 -15.63 -14.63 12.90
CA LYS A 27 -15.67 -14.52 11.44
C LYS A 27 -15.24 -13.12 10.99
N ALA A 28 -14.29 -13.06 10.07
CA ALA A 28 -13.91 -11.81 9.44
C ALA A 28 -15.06 -11.26 8.59
N GLN A 29 -15.27 -9.95 8.66
CA GLN A 29 -16.19 -9.23 7.79
C GLN A 29 -15.48 -8.93 6.48
N PHE A 30 -15.93 -9.53 5.38
CA PHE A 30 -15.35 -9.31 4.04
C PHE A 30 -16.19 -8.31 3.25
N GLY A 31 -15.53 -7.39 2.56
CA GLY A 31 -16.20 -6.35 1.78
C GLY A 31 -15.37 -5.09 1.61
N THR A 32 -16.07 -4.02 1.24
CA THR A 32 -15.53 -2.67 1.08
C THR A 32 -16.27 -1.76 2.04
N PHE A 33 -15.55 -0.91 2.75
CA PHE A 33 -16.08 -0.12 3.87
C PHE A 33 -15.76 1.38 3.68
N ASP A 34 -16.59 2.26 4.24
CA ASP A 34 -16.53 3.71 4.03
C ASP A 34 -15.73 4.48 5.09
N GLU A 35 -15.50 3.89 6.25
CA GLU A 35 -14.73 4.46 7.37
C GLU A 35 -13.66 3.49 7.92
N PRO A 36 -12.62 3.96 8.62
CA PRO A 36 -11.67 3.08 9.29
C PRO A 36 -12.35 2.24 10.38
N PHE A 37 -11.84 1.03 10.64
CA PHE A 37 -12.34 0.21 11.75
C PHE A 37 -11.89 0.77 13.11
N GLU A 38 -12.84 0.93 14.05
CA GLU A 38 -12.50 1.31 15.43
C GLU A 38 -11.84 0.16 16.19
N THR A 39 -12.27 -1.09 15.94
CA THR A 39 -11.65 -2.30 16.49
C THR A 39 -11.19 -3.23 15.38
N LEU A 40 -9.89 -3.22 15.12
CA LEU A 40 -9.25 -4.08 14.13
C LEU A 40 -8.35 -5.11 14.84
N ASN A 41 -8.83 -6.35 14.96
CA ASN A 41 -8.06 -7.46 15.50
C ASN A 41 -8.35 -8.78 14.75
N LEU A 42 -7.44 -9.15 13.85
CA LEU A 42 -7.57 -10.41 13.09
C LEU A 42 -7.21 -11.66 13.90
N LEU A 43 -6.63 -11.54 15.10
CA LEU A 43 -6.36 -12.69 15.97
C LEU A 43 -7.64 -13.35 16.51
N ASP A 44 -8.75 -12.60 16.50
CA ASP A 44 -10.06 -13.09 16.92
C ASP A 44 -10.67 -14.08 15.92
N CYS A 45 -10.14 -14.17 14.70
CA CYS A 45 -10.61 -15.11 13.69
C CYS A 45 -10.50 -16.57 14.17
N HIS A 46 -11.57 -17.34 13.94
CA HIS A 46 -11.60 -18.77 14.12
C HIS A 46 -10.92 -19.49 12.96
N LYS A 47 -9.85 -20.25 13.26
CA LYS A 47 -9.14 -21.13 12.33
C LYS A 47 -8.70 -20.45 11.00
N PRO A 48 -8.10 -19.24 11.03
CA PRO A 48 -7.71 -18.53 9.80
C PRO A 48 -6.58 -19.24 9.03
N CYS A 49 -5.84 -20.13 9.70
CA CYS A 49 -4.80 -20.97 9.13
C CYS A 49 -5.25 -22.43 8.88
N GLY A 50 -6.56 -22.71 8.96
CA GLY A 50 -7.13 -24.05 8.81
C GLY A 50 -7.35 -24.76 10.15
N ALA A 51 -8.09 -25.88 10.11
CA ALA A 51 -8.57 -26.56 11.32
C ALA A 51 -7.47 -27.27 12.14
N LEU A 52 -6.39 -27.69 11.49
CA LEU A 52 -5.27 -28.39 12.12
C LEU A 52 -4.21 -27.43 12.71
N TYR A 53 -4.30 -26.12 12.41
CA TYR A 53 -3.33 -25.16 12.89
C TYR A 53 -3.70 -24.69 14.32
N PRO A 54 -2.78 -24.79 15.31
CA PRO A 54 -3.09 -24.41 16.69
C PRO A 54 -3.40 -22.92 16.83
N LYS A 55 -4.51 -22.58 17.52
CA LYS A 55 -4.95 -21.18 17.74
C LYS A 55 -3.86 -20.31 18.38
N CYS A 56 -3.10 -20.86 19.34
CA CYS A 56 -2.02 -20.15 20.02
C CYS A 56 -0.86 -19.73 19.09
N LEU A 57 -0.77 -20.31 17.88
CA LEU A 57 0.24 -19.97 16.89
C LEU A 57 -0.25 -18.99 15.82
N ASN A 58 -1.53 -18.58 15.84
CA ASN A 58 -2.09 -17.64 14.85
C ASN A 58 -1.25 -16.35 14.71
N ARG A 59 -0.75 -15.81 15.83
CA ARG A 59 0.13 -14.62 15.83
C ARG A 59 1.39 -14.80 14.96
N LYS A 60 1.94 -16.02 14.86
CA LYS A 60 3.13 -16.30 14.02
C LYS A 60 2.81 -16.28 12.52
N ARG A 61 1.52 -16.33 12.15
CA ARG A 61 1.03 -16.34 10.77
C ARG A 61 0.38 -15.03 10.34
N LEU A 62 0.07 -14.16 11.31
CA LEU A 62 -0.43 -12.83 11.04
C LEU A 62 0.76 -11.97 10.58
N THR A 63 0.63 -11.40 9.38
CA THR A 63 1.57 -10.40 8.87
C THR A 63 0.86 -9.06 8.89
N GLU A 64 1.51 -8.08 9.49
CA GLU A 64 1.03 -6.71 9.68
C GLU A 64 2.11 -5.77 9.16
N TRP A 65 1.71 -4.74 8.42
CA TRP A 65 2.60 -3.65 8.08
C TRP A 65 1.83 -2.39 7.77
N GLU A 66 2.48 -1.26 8.02
CA GLU A 66 2.00 0.06 7.66
C GLU A 66 3.09 0.76 6.86
N ALA A 67 2.75 1.21 5.66
CA ALA A 67 3.62 1.97 4.78
C ALA A 67 3.19 3.43 4.71
N PHE A 68 4.18 4.30 4.59
CA PHE A 68 4.07 5.71 4.32
C PHE A 68 4.88 6.00 3.06
N GLU A 69 4.17 6.34 2.01
CA GLU A 69 4.72 6.59 0.68
C GLU A 69 4.62 8.08 0.36
N ILE A 70 5.64 8.65 -0.27
CA ILE A 70 5.66 10.07 -0.63
C ILE A 70 6.10 10.20 -2.07
N ASN A 71 5.44 11.09 -2.81
CA ASN A 71 5.91 11.55 -4.10
C ASN A 71 6.18 13.06 -4.04
N MET A 72 7.43 13.45 -4.24
CA MET A 72 7.91 14.83 -4.39
C MET A 72 8.35 15.07 -5.84
N ASP A 73 8.69 16.29 -6.21
CA ASP A 73 9.18 16.57 -7.57
C ASP A 73 10.51 15.83 -7.84
N GLU A 74 11.39 15.75 -6.84
CA GLU A 74 12.74 15.17 -6.98
C GLU A 74 12.81 13.70 -6.59
N LEU A 75 11.98 13.25 -5.65
CA LEU A 75 12.10 11.97 -4.98
C LEU A 75 10.76 11.23 -4.88
N SER A 76 10.82 9.90 -4.86
CA SER A 76 9.74 9.07 -4.33
C SER A 76 10.25 8.25 -3.15
N LEU A 77 9.49 8.17 -2.07
CA LEU A 77 9.80 7.39 -0.88
C LEU A 77 8.77 6.27 -0.72
N VAL A 78 9.25 5.08 -0.38
CA VAL A 78 8.46 4.04 0.29
C VAL A 78 9.12 3.75 1.62
N SER A 79 8.43 4.08 2.70
CA SER A 79 8.83 3.70 4.05
C SER A 79 7.78 2.83 4.69
N ALA A 80 8.17 1.86 5.50
CA ALA A 80 7.21 0.94 6.12
C ALA A 80 7.76 0.29 7.37
N ILE A 81 6.85 -0.09 8.28
CA ILE A 81 7.12 -0.86 9.49
C ILE A 81 6.36 -2.18 9.40
N TYR A 82 7.08 -3.29 9.54
CA TYR A 82 6.57 -4.65 9.38
C TYR A 82 6.65 -5.44 10.68
N ASN A 83 5.64 -6.27 10.91
CA ASN A 83 5.64 -7.39 11.83
C ASN A 83 5.10 -8.64 11.11
N THR A 84 5.96 -9.59 10.78
CA THR A 84 5.59 -10.81 10.04
C THR A 84 5.22 -11.97 10.98
N GLY A 85 4.96 -11.68 12.25
CA GLY A 85 4.72 -12.68 13.31
C GLY A 85 6.00 -13.39 13.81
N SER A 86 7.04 -13.48 12.98
CA SER A 86 8.34 -14.08 13.30
C SER A 86 9.51 -13.09 13.26
N LEU A 87 9.40 -12.03 12.45
CA LEU A 87 10.41 -11.00 12.27
C LEU A 87 9.76 -9.62 12.25
N GLY A 88 10.43 -8.63 12.84
CA GLY A 88 10.06 -7.23 12.70
C GLY A 88 11.10 -6.50 11.86
N PHE A 89 10.69 -5.56 11.01
CA PHE A 89 11.65 -4.71 10.33
C PHE A 89 11.04 -3.40 9.83
N SER A 90 11.86 -2.36 9.64
CA SER A 90 11.48 -1.18 8.88
C SER A 90 12.32 -1.02 7.64
N ILE A 91 11.72 -0.44 6.60
CA ILE A 91 12.43 -0.02 5.39
C ILE A 91 12.16 1.46 5.12
N MET A 92 13.17 2.14 4.58
CA MET A 92 13.04 3.46 3.99
C MET A 92 13.77 3.37 2.66
N VAL A 93 13.03 3.45 1.55
CA VAL A 93 13.55 3.29 0.19
C VAL A 93 13.24 4.56 -0.58
N VAL A 94 14.27 5.33 -0.89
CA VAL A 94 14.15 6.57 -1.66
C VAL A 94 14.63 6.32 -3.08
N TYR A 95 13.81 6.71 -4.05
CA TYR A 95 14.15 6.79 -5.45
C TYR A 95 14.39 8.25 -5.85
N ASP A 96 15.62 8.55 -6.26
CA ASP A 96 16.01 9.82 -6.88
C ASP A 96 15.68 9.76 -8.37
N LYS A 97 14.72 10.59 -8.78
CA LYS A 97 14.13 10.55 -10.12
C LYS A 97 15.08 11.05 -11.20
N ALA A 98 15.88 12.08 -10.89
CA ALA A 98 16.82 12.67 -11.85
C ALA A 98 18.04 11.76 -12.05
N ALA A 99 18.55 11.16 -10.98
CA ALA A 99 19.71 10.28 -11.06
C ALA A 99 19.36 8.81 -11.37
N HIS A 100 18.06 8.47 -11.43
CA HIS A 100 17.55 7.09 -11.47
C HIS A 100 18.26 6.20 -10.44
N LYS A 101 18.33 6.64 -9.19
CA LYS A 101 19.12 5.98 -8.13
C LYS A 101 18.30 5.68 -6.89
N ILE A 102 18.52 4.49 -6.33
CA ILE A 102 17.88 4.07 -5.07
C ILE A 102 18.83 4.21 -3.89
N TYR A 103 18.34 4.83 -2.82
CA TYR A 103 18.90 4.81 -1.47
C TYR A 103 18.00 3.98 -0.58
N SER A 104 18.56 3.18 0.33
CA SER A 104 17.74 2.34 1.18
C SER A 104 18.32 2.12 2.58
N TRP A 105 17.45 2.15 3.58
CA TRP A 105 17.75 1.78 4.96
C TRP A 105 16.82 0.64 5.37
N LYS A 106 17.39 -0.38 6.01
CA LYS A 106 16.68 -1.59 6.44
C LYS A 106 17.07 -1.88 7.88
N ASN A 107 16.09 -2.00 8.76
CA ASN A 107 16.32 -2.15 10.19
C ASN A 107 15.56 -3.37 10.69
N PHE A 108 16.28 -4.46 10.99
CA PHE A 108 15.70 -5.71 11.45
C PHE A 108 15.71 -5.81 12.97
N VAL A 109 14.61 -6.30 13.54
CA VAL A 109 14.42 -6.53 14.97
C VAL A 109 13.62 -7.81 15.20
N SER A 110 13.53 -8.27 16.45
CA SER A 110 12.59 -9.35 16.79
C SER A 110 11.14 -8.90 16.55
N ALA A 111 10.23 -9.82 16.23
CA ALA A 111 8.81 -9.49 16.07
C ALA A 111 8.17 -8.80 17.29
N LYS A 112 8.71 -9.02 18.50
CA LYS A 112 8.23 -8.36 19.74
C LYS A 112 8.65 -6.88 19.83
N ALA A 113 9.70 -6.49 19.12
CA ALA A 113 10.27 -5.14 19.16
C ALA A 113 9.79 -4.27 18.00
N ALA A 114 9.01 -4.82 17.05
CA ALA A 114 8.33 -4.05 16.02
C ALA A 114 6.86 -3.84 16.42
N HIS A 115 6.44 -2.59 16.49
CA HIS A 115 5.07 -2.22 16.79
C HIS A 115 4.42 -1.69 15.52
N VAL A 116 3.37 -2.38 15.06
CA VAL A 116 2.48 -1.91 14.01
C VAL A 116 1.16 -1.54 14.68
N ALA A 117 0.64 -0.36 14.39
CA ALA A 117 -0.61 0.13 14.94
C ALA A 117 -1.73 -0.88 14.69
N PRO A 118 -2.57 -1.23 15.68
CA PRO A 118 -3.69 -2.14 15.47
C PRO A 118 -4.71 -1.60 14.44
N GLN A 119 -4.92 -0.27 14.43
CA GLN A 119 -5.81 0.48 13.55
C GLN A 119 -5.21 1.87 13.28
N LEU A 120 -5.80 2.62 12.33
CA LEU A 120 -5.30 3.92 11.91
C LEU A 120 -6.10 5.15 12.42
N VAL A 121 -7.22 4.97 13.12
CA VAL A 121 -7.98 6.02 13.80
C VAL A 121 -7.12 6.85 14.77
N ASN A 122 -6.33 6.23 15.64
CA ASN A 122 -5.49 6.90 16.65
C ASN A 122 -4.28 6.03 17.08
N GLY A 123 -3.59 5.46 16.09
CA GLY A 123 -2.51 4.51 16.29
C GLY A 123 -1.11 5.10 16.10
N VAL A 124 -0.10 4.38 16.55
CA VAL A 124 1.30 4.67 16.20
C VAL A 124 1.96 3.37 15.75
N SER A 125 2.50 3.35 14.55
CA SER A 125 3.47 2.32 14.16
C SER A 125 4.87 2.83 14.46
N GLU A 126 5.69 2.03 15.15
CA GLU A 126 7.06 2.43 15.50
C GLU A 126 8.05 1.26 15.50
N LEU A 127 9.29 1.59 15.11
CA LEU A 127 10.42 0.68 15.21
C LEU A 127 11.68 1.46 15.55
N LYS A 128 12.35 1.01 16.61
CA LYS A 128 13.57 1.62 17.14
C LYS A 128 14.73 0.64 17.17
N THR A 129 15.89 1.13 16.76
CA THR A 129 17.20 0.46 16.89
C THR A 129 18.24 1.49 17.34
N LYS A 130 19.51 1.08 17.48
CA LYS A 130 20.62 2.02 17.74
C LYS A 130 20.86 3.03 16.61
N LYS A 131 20.42 2.71 15.39
CA LYS A 131 20.70 3.51 14.18
C LYS A 131 19.44 4.01 13.47
N SER A 132 18.27 3.85 14.09
CA SER A 132 17.02 4.25 13.50
C SER A 132 15.96 4.40 14.57
N ASP A 133 15.16 5.45 14.48
CA ASP A 133 13.95 5.68 15.27
C ASP A 133 12.93 6.23 14.28
N TYR A 134 11.94 5.42 13.91
CA TYR A 134 10.97 5.76 12.88
C TYR A 134 9.55 5.48 13.37
N LYS A 135 8.67 6.45 13.16
CA LYS A 135 7.29 6.42 13.62
C LYS A 135 6.34 6.92 12.53
N ILE A 136 5.18 6.28 12.45
CA ILE A 136 4.01 6.78 11.73
C ILE A 136 2.92 6.99 12.77
N ILE A 137 2.48 8.23 12.92
CA ILE A 137 1.50 8.67 13.92
C ILE A 137 0.19 8.92 13.18
N ASN A 138 -0.85 8.17 13.52
CA ASN A 138 -2.10 8.11 12.78
C ASN A 138 -3.23 8.83 13.50
N ASP A 139 -4.01 9.60 12.74
CA ASP A 139 -5.23 10.30 13.14
C ASP A 139 -6.25 10.26 11.97
N LEU A 140 -6.46 9.07 11.39
CA LEU A 140 -7.23 8.93 10.15
C LEU A 140 -8.73 9.20 10.35
N LYS A 141 -9.24 9.20 11.58
CA LYS A 141 -10.62 9.69 11.81
C LYS A 141 -10.76 11.17 11.49
N ASN A 142 -9.68 11.94 11.68
CA ASN A 142 -9.59 13.36 11.26
C ASN A 142 -8.87 13.54 9.92
N GLY A 143 -8.58 12.45 9.19
CA GLY A 143 -7.90 12.47 7.90
C GLY A 143 -6.46 12.97 7.97
N LYS A 144 -5.75 12.74 9.08
CA LYS A 144 -4.38 13.22 9.30
C LYS A 144 -3.44 12.10 9.71
N ALA A 145 -2.16 12.26 9.40
CA ALA A 145 -1.09 11.44 9.95
C ALA A 145 0.25 12.19 9.87
N ARG A 146 1.29 11.63 10.47
CA ARG A 146 2.66 12.15 10.39
C ARG A 146 3.70 11.04 10.45
N ALA A 147 4.60 11.02 9.48
CA ALA A 147 5.81 10.21 9.54
C ALA A 147 6.97 11.05 10.07
N VAL A 148 7.64 10.56 11.11
CA VAL A 148 8.81 11.24 11.70
C VAL A 148 9.87 10.23 12.07
N GLY A 149 11.13 10.55 11.79
CA GLY A 149 12.23 9.71 12.24
C GLY A 149 13.52 9.85 11.45
N TYR A 150 14.43 8.94 11.74
CA TYR A 150 15.72 8.86 11.07
C TYR A 150 16.21 7.42 10.89
N SER A 151 17.19 7.26 10.01
CA SER A 151 17.94 6.03 9.83
C SER A 151 19.35 6.27 9.34
N GLU A 152 20.27 5.39 9.73
CA GLU A 152 21.65 5.46 9.29
C GLU A 152 22.22 4.08 8.93
N ASN A 153 22.91 4.00 7.80
CA ASN A 153 23.75 2.84 7.49
C ASN A 153 25.04 3.25 6.76
N LYS A 154 26.03 2.35 6.76
CA LYS A 154 27.36 2.62 6.17
C LYS A 154 27.32 2.89 4.66
N LYS A 155 26.35 2.33 3.94
CA LYS A 155 26.30 2.36 2.46
C LYS A 155 25.65 3.64 1.93
N PHE A 156 24.58 4.09 2.57
CA PHE A 156 23.74 5.19 2.10
C PHE A 156 23.77 6.41 3.01
N GLY A 157 24.45 6.32 4.17
CA GLY A 157 24.60 7.41 5.12
C GLY A 157 23.33 7.65 5.92
N LYS A 158 22.94 8.92 6.10
CA LYS A 158 21.84 9.35 6.97
C LYS A 158 20.58 9.72 6.17
N PHE A 159 19.44 9.31 6.70
CA PHE A 159 18.09 9.66 6.27
C PHE A 159 17.32 10.25 7.45
N GLU A 160 16.58 11.32 7.21
CA GLU A 160 15.65 11.92 8.17
C GLU A 160 14.36 12.30 7.46
N ILE A 161 13.24 12.21 8.16
CA ILE A 161 11.92 12.58 7.67
C ILE A 161 11.13 13.25 8.79
N ASP A 162 10.37 14.27 8.40
CA ASP A 162 9.29 14.83 9.20
C ASP A 162 8.23 15.33 8.22
N MET A 163 7.19 14.52 8.00
CA MET A 163 6.15 14.76 6.99
C MET A 163 4.78 14.58 7.61
N SER A 164 3.97 15.64 7.62
CA SER A 164 2.57 15.61 8.02
C SER A 164 1.68 15.54 6.78
N VAL A 165 0.56 14.83 6.88
CA VAL A 165 -0.36 14.58 5.77
C VAL A 165 -1.80 14.89 6.13
N GLU A 166 -2.58 15.31 5.14
CA GLU A 166 -4.01 15.61 5.26
C GLU A 166 -4.78 15.05 4.05
N ARG A 167 -5.86 14.32 4.31
CA ARG A 167 -6.58 13.50 3.33
C ARG A 167 -7.20 14.37 2.24
N VAL A 168 -7.14 13.89 1.00
CA VAL A 168 -7.71 14.60 -0.18
C VAL A 168 -8.91 13.90 -0.81
N SER A 169 -9.12 12.62 -0.54
CA SER A 169 -10.16 11.79 -1.18
C SER A 169 -10.71 10.77 -0.18
N PRO A 170 -11.90 10.20 -0.41
CA PRO A 170 -12.42 9.08 0.39
C PRO A 170 -11.44 7.91 0.46
N ILE A 171 -11.44 7.20 1.59
CA ILE A 171 -10.51 6.09 1.84
C ILE A 171 -10.79 4.89 0.93
N SER A 172 -9.79 4.04 0.74
CA SER A 172 -9.97 2.67 0.25
C SER A 172 -9.84 1.70 1.40
N ASN A 173 -10.94 1.20 1.94
CA ASN A 173 -10.93 0.23 3.02
C ASN A 173 -11.59 -1.08 2.58
N VAL A 174 -10.83 -2.17 2.57
CA VAL A 174 -11.30 -3.49 2.16
C VAL A 174 -10.83 -4.61 3.08
N CYS A 175 -11.65 -5.66 3.16
CA CYS A 175 -11.25 -6.94 3.75
C CYS A 175 -11.48 -8.05 2.73
N ILE A 176 -10.37 -8.61 2.23
CA ILE A 176 -10.30 -9.53 1.11
C ILE A 176 -10.16 -10.98 1.62
N PRO A 177 -11.01 -11.93 1.17
CA PRO A 177 -10.87 -13.33 1.52
C PRO A 177 -9.82 -14.04 0.67
N PHE A 178 -8.77 -14.57 1.30
CA PHE A 178 -7.86 -15.56 0.72
C PHE A 178 -8.30 -17.02 0.98
N GLY A 179 -9.46 -17.18 1.60
CA GLY A 179 -10.07 -18.46 1.95
C GLY A 179 -11.28 -18.21 2.86
N LYS A 180 -11.97 -19.29 3.27
CA LYS A 180 -13.27 -19.21 3.97
C LYS A 180 -13.32 -18.24 5.17
N ASN A 181 -12.26 -18.16 5.98
CA ASN A 181 -12.14 -17.21 7.09
C ASN A 181 -10.67 -16.75 7.22
N LYS A 182 -10.05 -16.45 6.07
CA LYS A 182 -8.65 -16.09 5.95
C LYS A 182 -8.56 -14.65 5.39
N PRO A 183 -8.63 -13.63 6.25
CA PRO A 183 -8.67 -12.24 5.81
C PRO A 183 -7.31 -11.68 5.43
N LEU A 184 -7.37 -10.76 4.46
CA LEU A 184 -6.41 -9.69 4.20
C LEU A 184 -7.17 -8.37 4.31
N TYR A 185 -6.92 -7.62 5.39
CA TYR A 185 -7.33 -6.23 5.52
C TYR A 185 -6.37 -5.34 4.74
N SER A 186 -6.90 -4.35 4.01
CA SER A 186 -6.14 -3.23 3.50
C SER A 186 -6.90 -1.92 3.62
N GLU A 187 -6.24 -0.91 4.18
CA GLU A 187 -6.69 0.48 4.19
C GLU A 187 -5.65 1.35 3.49
N LYS A 188 -6.10 2.14 2.52
CA LYS A 188 -5.26 3.08 1.79
C LYS A 188 -5.91 4.45 1.73
N ASP A 189 -5.09 5.45 2.02
CA ASP A 189 -5.51 6.84 2.04
C ASP A 189 -4.58 7.70 1.20
N PHE A 190 -5.16 8.62 0.44
CA PHE A 190 -4.43 9.58 -0.38
C PHE A 190 -4.44 10.96 0.25
N PHE A 191 -3.27 11.60 0.29
CA PHE A 191 -3.03 12.84 1.03
C PHE A 191 -2.23 13.88 0.25
N LYS A 192 -2.43 15.15 0.61
CA LYS A 192 -1.43 16.22 0.44
C LYS A 192 -0.44 16.14 1.61
N ALA A 193 0.81 16.48 1.36
CA ALA A 193 1.90 16.30 2.33
C ALA A 193 2.71 17.58 2.54
N VAL A 194 3.03 17.89 3.80
CA VAL A 194 3.82 19.07 4.22
C VAL A 194 4.91 18.64 5.19
N GLY A 195 6.15 19.04 4.92
CA GLY A 195 7.31 18.68 5.71
C GLY A 195 8.56 18.51 4.86
N TYR A 196 9.44 17.60 5.25
CA TYR A 196 10.71 17.39 4.55
C TYR A 196 11.27 15.98 4.64
N ILE A 197 12.20 15.70 3.72
CA ILE A 197 13.11 14.56 3.76
C ILE A 197 14.54 15.11 3.67
N THR A 198 15.45 14.60 4.51
CA THR A 198 16.88 14.92 4.42
C THR A 198 17.69 13.66 4.11
N ILE A 199 18.57 13.72 3.12
CA ILE A 199 19.48 12.64 2.76
C ILE A 199 20.91 13.19 2.75
N ASN A 200 21.76 12.67 3.63
CA ASN A 200 23.17 13.08 3.74
C ASN A 200 23.38 14.60 3.82
N GLY A 201 22.52 15.30 4.56
CA GLY A 201 22.56 16.74 4.74
C GLY A 201 21.86 17.56 3.63
N LYS A 202 21.48 16.95 2.50
CA LYS A 202 20.63 17.61 1.50
C LYS A 202 19.16 17.48 1.90
N LYS A 203 18.51 18.61 2.13
CA LYS A 203 17.09 18.72 2.50
C LYS A 203 16.22 18.92 1.27
N TYR A 204 15.13 18.18 1.19
CA TYR A 204 14.07 18.27 0.19
C TYR A 204 12.80 18.70 0.92
N GLU A 205 12.31 19.90 0.63
CA GLU A 205 11.13 20.49 1.26
C GLU A 205 9.89 20.17 0.43
N SER A 206 8.77 19.91 1.10
CA SER A 206 7.48 19.75 0.43
C SER A 206 7.07 21.04 -0.29
N ASN A 207 6.35 20.88 -1.39
CA ASN A 207 5.67 21.95 -2.09
C ASN A 207 4.23 21.54 -2.45
N SER A 208 3.54 22.32 -3.28
CA SER A 208 2.14 22.06 -3.64
C SER A 208 1.91 20.73 -4.39
N ASN A 209 2.95 20.13 -4.99
CA ASN A 209 2.89 18.86 -5.71
C ASN A 209 3.19 17.65 -4.80
N THR A 210 3.61 17.91 -3.56
CA THR A 210 4.00 16.84 -2.63
C THR A 210 2.77 16.14 -2.10
N VAL A 211 2.71 14.83 -2.35
CA VAL A 211 1.58 13.97 -2.00
C VAL A 211 2.07 12.70 -1.32
N SER A 212 1.16 12.02 -0.65
CA SER A 212 1.46 10.80 0.08
C SER A 212 0.32 9.79 0.00
N ILE A 213 0.67 8.52 0.09
CA ILE A 213 -0.26 7.42 0.36
C ILE A 213 0.18 6.73 1.64
N ILE A 214 -0.78 6.45 2.53
CA ILE A 214 -0.61 5.47 3.60
C ILE A 214 -1.26 4.18 3.13
N ASP A 215 -0.59 3.05 3.35
CA ASP A 215 -1.10 1.71 3.08
C ASP A 215 -0.91 0.85 4.33
N ASP A 216 -2.00 0.50 4.99
CA ASP A 216 -2.02 -0.45 6.10
C ASP A 216 -2.56 -1.79 5.63
N HIS A 217 -1.87 -2.84 6.06
CA HIS A 217 -2.13 -4.18 5.61
C HIS A 217 -1.95 -5.18 6.74
N LYS A 218 -3.01 -5.94 7.00
CA LYS A 218 -3.01 -6.97 8.05
C LYS A 218 -3.66 -8.22 7.50
N GLY A 219 -2.98 -9.37 7.57
CA GLY A 219 -3.57 -10.56 6.98
C GLY A 219 -2.91 -11.88 7.27
N TYR A 220 -3.71 -12.93 7.07
CA TYR A 220 -3.26 -14.31 7.05
C TYR A 220 -3.01 -14.74 5.60
N TYR A 221 -1.81 -14.46 5.11
CA TYR A 221 -1.43 -14.82 3.75
C TYR A 221 -1.46 -16.35 3.52
N PRO A 222 -1.72 -16.80 2.28
CA PRO A 222 -1.47 -18.19 1.89
C PRO A 222 -0.02 -18.58 2.17
N PHE A 223 0.23 -19.88 2.42
CA PHE A 223 1.59 -20.34 2.70
C PHE A 223 2.56 -20.03 1.57
N PHE A 224 2.09 -20.11 0.32
CA PHE A 224 2.78 -19.58 -0.85
C PHE A 224 2.05 -18.33 -1.30
N ALA A 225 2.46 -17.16 -0.80
CA ALA A 225 1.82 -15.91 -1.18
C ALA A 225 2.48 -15.32 -2.43
N HIS A 226 1.68 -14.65 -3.25
CA HIS A 226 2.18 -13.81 -4.32
C HIS A 226 1.19 -12.69 -4.62
N TYR A 227 1.72 -11.52 -4.97
CA TYR A 227 0.92 -10.45 -5.54
C TYR A 227 1.77 -9.53 -6.41
N ASP A 228 1.06 -8.88 -7.31
CA ASP A 228 1.52 -7.75 -8.08
C ASP A 228 0.79 -6.50 -7.62
N TRP A 229 1.49 -5.38 -7.58
CA TRP A 229 0.95 -4.10 -7.17
C TRP A 229 1.58 -2.97 -7.98
N LEU A 230 0.82 -1.91 -8.25
CA LEU A 230 1.26 -0.68 -8.89
C LEU A 230 0.40 0.48 -8.41
N THR A 231 1.04 1.54 -7.96
CA THR A 231 0.40 2.81 -7.61
C THR A 231 1.10 3.97 -8.32
N ALA A 232 0.38 5.08 -8.42
CA ALA A 232 0.92 6.39 -8.73
C ALA A 232 0.11 7.46 -8.00
N MET A 233 0.76 8.59 -7.73
CA MET A 233 0.13 9.70 -7.00
C MET A 233 0.74 11.04 -7.44
N GLY A 234 -0.10 12.07 -7.57
CA GLY A 234 0.33 13.40 -7.94
C GLY A 234 -0.84 14.31 -8.25
N LYS A 235 -0.70 15.12 -9.30
CA LYS A 235 -1.76 15.95 -9.86
C LYS A 235 -1.91 15.68 -11.36
N LEU A 236 -3.13 15.85 -11.85
CA LEU A 236 -3.44 15.85 -13.28
C LEU A 236 -4.16 17.15 -13.66
N ASN A 237 -3.87 17.65 -14.86
CA ASN A 237 -4.62 18.73 -15.47
C ASN A 237 -5.92 18.18 -16.06
N ILE A 238 -7.05 18.49 -15.44
CA ILE A 238 -8.37 18.06 -15.88
C ILE A 238 -9.18 19.30 -16.22
N GLY A 239 -9.40 19.53 -17.52
CA GLY A 239 -10.16 20.70 -18.00
C GLY A 239 -9.51 22.04 -17.64
N GLY A 240 -8.18 22.12 -17.64
CA GLY A 240 -7.42 23.33 -17.29
C GLY A 240 -7.19 23.53 -15.79
N THR A 241 -7.71 22.63 -14.94
CA THR A 241 -7.53 22.69 -13.48
C THR A 241 -6.64 21.56 -13.01
N GLU A 242 -5.61 21.88 -12.23
CA GLU A 242 -4.80 20.88 -11.53
C GLU A 242 -5.60 20.25 -10.40
N LYS A 243 -5.80 18.94 -10.43
CA LYS A 243 -6.48 18.18 -9.38
C LYS A 243 -5.58 17.10 -8.83
N TYR A 244 -5.68 16.84 -7.52
CA TYR A 244 -5.04 15.66 -6.92
C TYR A 244 -5.59 14.39 -7.55
N PHE A 245 -4.67 13.50 -7.92
CA PHE A 245 -5.00 12.23 -8.57
C PHE A 245 -4.03 11.14 -8.11
N ALA A 246 -4.58 9.97 -7.82
CA ALA A 246 -3.82 8.77 -7.56
C ALA A 246 -4.59 7.54 -8.02
N PHE A 247 -3.91 6.41 -8.13
CA PHE A 247 -4.58 5.14 -8.35
C PHE A 247 -3.84 4.03 -7.63
N ASN A 248 -4.57 2.97 -7.29
CA ASN A 248 -4.02 1.73 -6.75
C ASN A 248 -4.47 0.56 -7.60
N LEU A 249 -3.54 -0.31 -8.01
CA LEU A 249 -3.82 -1.53 -8.77
C LEU A 249 -3.10 -2.72 -8.13
N THR A 250 -3.85 -3.77 -7.83
CA THR A 250 -3.33 -5.00 -7.23
C THR A 250 -3.89 -6.22 -7.95
N ARG A 251 -3.06 -7.27 -8.03
CA ARG A 251 -3.50 -8.63 -8.31
C ARG A 251 -2.93 -9.57 -7.26
N ASN A 252 -3.78 -9.98 -6.32
CA ASN A 252 -3.45 -10.88 -5.23
C ASN A 252 -4.18 -12.24 -5.38
N GLN A 253 -4.21 -13.04 -4.32
CA GLN A 253 -4.81 -14.39 -4.30
C GLN A 253 -6.25 -14.42 -3.75
N SER A 254 -7.00 -13.31 -3.86
CA SER A 254 -8.42 -13.28 -3.53
C SER A 254 -9.16 -14.45 -4.19
N ILE A 255 -10.04 -15.12 -3.44
CA ILE A 255 -10.85 -16.23 -3.93
C ILE A 255 -11.88 -15.80 -4.99
N ASN A 256 -12.19 -14.51 -5.04
CA ASN A 256 -13.02 -13.90 -6.08
C ASN A 256 -12.53 -12.47 -6.31
N GLN A 257 -11.89 -12.24 -7.45
CA GLN A 257 -11.29 -10.95 -7.78
C GLN A 257 -12.36 -9.89 -8.08
N ASP A 258 -13.46 -10.24 -8.72
CA ASP A 258 -14.53 -9.28 -9.08
C ASP A 258 -15.20 -8.72 -7.83
N ASP A 259 -15.43 -9.59 -6.85
CA ASP A 259 -16.05 -9.22 -5.58
C ASP A 259 -15.07 -8.55 -4.61
N TYR A 260 -13.80 -8.96 -4.61
CA TYR A 260 -12.83 -8.56 -3.60
C TYR A 260 -11.47 -8.28 -4.23
N ASN A 261 -11.22 -6.99 -4.47
CA ASN A 261 -9.92 -6.41 -4.76
C ASN A 261 -9.88 -4.96 -4.24
N GLU A 262 -8.73 -4.32 -4.36
CA GLU A 262 -8.47 -2.97 -3.86
C GLU A 262 -8.15 -1.98 -4.99
N ASN A 263 -8.56 -2.27 -6.23
CA ASN A 263 -8.24 -1.43 -7.38
C ASN A 263 -9.16 -0.21 -7.39
N LEU A 264 -8.59 1.00 -7.46
CA LEU A 264 -9.37 2.23 -7.53
C LEU A 264 -8.58 3.41 -8.08
N ILE A 265 -9.32 4.47 -8.41
CA ILE A 265 -8.85 5.83 -8.63
C ILE A 265 -9.23 6.67 -7.42
N TRP A 266 -8.31 7.51 -6.96
CA TRP A 266 -8.62 8.68 -6.15
C TRP A 266 -8.53 9.93 -7.02
N LEU A 267 -9.60 10.70 -7.01
CA LEU A 267 -9.64 12.05 -7.56
C LEU A 267 -9.96 13.00 -6.40
N GLU A 268 -9.50 14.25 -6.43
CA GLU A 268 -9.79 15.21 -5.36
C GLU A 268 -11.27 15.19 -4.92
N ASN A 269 -11.51 14.86 -3.64
CA ASN A 269 -12.81 14.67 -2.98
C ASN A 269 -13.69 13.51 -3.48
N ASP A 270 -13.23 12.64 -4.38
CA ASP A 270 -13.98 11.47 -4.85
C ASP A 270 -13.09 10.21 -4.99
N SER A 271 -13.71 9.05 -5.06
CA SER A 271 -13.04 7.80 -5.39
C SER A 271 -13.91 6.96 -6.33
N SER A 272 -13.23 6.16 -7.15
CA SER A 272 -13.89 5.29 -8.12
C SER A 272 -13.26 3.90 -8.12
N PRO A 273 -14.02 2.83 -7.77
CA PRO A 273 -13.49 1.48 -7.86
C PRO A 273 -13.19 1.11 -9.32
N LEU A 274 -12.11 0.35 -9.50
CA LEU A 274 -11.72 -0.24 -10.77
C LEU A 274 -11.96 -1.76 -10.75
N PRO A 275 -12.21 -2.38 -11.93
CA PRO A 275 -12.33 -3.82 -12.05
C PRO A 275 -10.99 -4.55 -11.76
N PRO A 276 -11.00 -5.89 -11.67
CA PRO A 276 -9.78 -6.67 -11.55
C PRO A 276 -8.82 -6.45 -12.73
N VAL A 277 -7.54 -6.32 -12.41
CA VAL A 277 -6.49 -6.18 -13.41
C VAL A 277 -5.66 -7.45 -13.54
N LYS A 278 -4.94 -7.56 -14.66
CA LYS A 278 -3.91 -8.55 -14.93
C LYS A 278 -2.59 -7.84 -15.17
N PHE A 279 -1.54 -8.31 -14.49
CA PHE A 279 -0.18 -7.87 -14.69
C PHE A 279 0.53 -8.84 -15.64
N THR A 280 1.07 -8.33 -16.73
CA THR A 280 1.92 -9.09 -17.65
C THR A 280 3.26 -8.38 -17.82
N ARG A 281 4.30 -9.13 -18.13
CA ARG A 281 5.65 -8.60 -18.34
C ARG A 281 6.00 -8.77 -19.80
N ASP A 282 6.60 -7.75 -20.40
CA ASP A 282 7.02 -7.85 -21.78
C ASP A 282 7.96 -9.05 -21.99
N LYS A 283 7.84 -9.69 -23.16
CA LYS A 283 8.60 -10.90 -23.46
C LYS A 283 10.08 -10.60 -23.68
N LYS A 284 10.39 -9.46 -24.31
CA LYS A 284 11.75 -9.03 -24.68
C LYS A 284 12.38 -8.19 -23.58
N ASN A 285 11.60 -7.35 -22.89
CA ASN A 285 12.09 -6.48 -21.84
C ASN A 285 11.33 -6.64 -20.51
N LYS A 286 11.89 -7.38 -19.56
CA LYS A 286 11.24 -7.64 -18.25
C LYS A 286 11.05 -6.39 -17.37
N ASN A 287 11.65 -5.26 -17.73
CA ASN A 287 11.43 -3.97 -17.08
C ASN A 287 10.15 -3.27 -17.56
N ILE A 288 9.43 -3.83 -18.53
CA ILE A 288 8.14 -3.30 -18.96
C ILE A 288 7.03 -4.20 -18.43
N TRP A 289 6.14 -3.61 -17.64
CA TRP A 289 4.92 -4.24 -17.15
C TRP A 289 3.72 -3.65 -17.88
N TYR A 290 2.78 -4.51 -18.28
CA TYR A 290 1.48 -4.08 -18.76
C TYR A 290 0.43 -4.48 -17.73
N VAL A 291 -0.42 -3.53 -17.35
CA VAL A 291 -1.53 -3.73 -16.42
C VAL A 291 -2.81 -3.39 -17.15
N LYS A 292 -3.69 -4.38 -17.34
CA LYS A 292 -4.96 -4.22 -18.08
C LYS A 292 -6.10 -4.94 -17.39
N ASP A 293 -7.33 -4.46 -17.56
CA ASP A 293 -8.55 -5.18 -17.20
C ASP A 293 -9.32 -5.68 -18.44
N GLU A 294 -10.42 -6.38 -18.24
CA GLU A 294 -11.25 -6.95 -19.31
C GLU A 294 -12.36 -6.01 -19.82
N HIS A 295 -12.60 -4.89 -19.14
CA HIS A 295 -13.64 -3.90 -19.45
C HIS A 295 -13.09 -2.58 -20.04
N GLY A 296 -11.78 -2.51 -20.27
CA GLY A 296 -11.12 -1.33 -20.85
C GLY A 296 -11.16 -0.11 -19.93
N CYS A 297 -11.09 -0.33 -18.63
CA CYS A 297 -10.99 0.70 -17.59
C CYS A 297 -9.54 0.98 -17.18
N VAL A 298 -8.63 0.08 -17.50
CA VAL A 298 -7.21 0.14 -17.18
C VAL A 298 -6.44 -0.33 -18.40
N ASP A 299 -5.59 0.54 -18.94
CA ASP A 299 -4.58 0.18 -19.91
C ASP A 299 -3.30 0.95 -19.59
N ILE A 300 -2.40 0.30 -18.84
CA ILE A 300 -1.19 0.91 -18.31
C ILE A 300 0.04 0.14 -18.79
N ARG A 301 1.05 0.88 -19.24
CA ARG A 301 2.43 0.44 -19.42
C ARG A 301 3.30 1.11 -18.36
N PHE A 302 3.94 0.31 -17.53
CA PHE A 302 4.91 0.75 -16.53
C PHE A 302 6.32 0.37 -16.97
N GLU A 303 7.16 1.37 -17.19
CA GLU A 303 8.55 1.22 -17.59
C GLU A 303 9.47 1.44 -16.39
N ILE A 304 10.18 0.38 -16.00
CA ILE A 304 10.97 0.35 -14.77
C ILE A 304 12.37 0.90 -15.02
N ASP A 305 12.73 1.92 -14.25
CA ASP A 305 14.07 2.52 -14.26
C ASP A 305 15.00 1.81 -13.28
N GLN A 306 14.50 1.57 -12.06
CA GLN A 306 15.26 0.92 -10.99
C GLN A 306 14.37 0.01 -10.16
N THR A 307 15.01 -0.93 -9.44
CA THR A 307 14.28 -1.85 -8.56
C THR A 307 15.05 -2.07 -7.28
N PHE A 308 14.43 -1.70 -6.16
CA PHE A 308 14.91 -2.15 -4.86
C PHE A 308 14.58 -3.64 -4.69
N LYS A 309 15.54 -4.40 -4.16
CA LYS A 309 15.42 -5.86 -3.99
C LYS A 309 15.73 -6.23 -2.56
N MET A 310 14.85 -7.02 -1.96
CA MET A 310 15.05 -7.59 -0.63
C MET A 310 14.72 -9.08 -0.64
N PRO A 311 15.59 -9.93 -1.23
CA PRO A 311 15.48 -11.37 -1.05
C PRO A 311 15.83 -11.73 0.39
N MET A 312 15.04 -12.61 1.01
CA MET A 312 15.31 -13.20 2.32
C MET A 312 15.12 -14.70 2.27
N HIS A 313 16.14 -15.46 2.66
CA HIS A 313 16.11 -16.92 2.71
C HIS A 313 16.51 -17.39 4.11
N PHE A 314 15.57 -17.96 4.86
CA PHE A 314 15.78 -18.46 6.23
C PHE A 314 15.19 -19.86 6.41
N ILE A 315 15.98 -20.90 6.16
CA ILE A 315 15.60 -22.33 6.29
C ILE A 315 14.28 -22.65 5.55
N VAL A 316 13.13 -22.48 6.20
CA VAL A 316 11.80 -22.71 5.63
C VAL A 316 11.13 -21.45 5.06
N ILE A 317 11.61 -20.25 5.41
CA ILE A 317 11.08 -18.97 4.93
C ILE A 317 11.82 -18.54 3.66
N ASP A 318 11.06 -18.18 2.64
CA ASP A 318 11.56 -17.58 1.41
C ASP A 318 10.75 -16.33 1.08
N VAL A 319 11.40 -15.19 0.89
CA VAL A 319 10.75 -13.94 0.49
C VAL A 319 11.52 -13.34 -0.68
N LYS A 320 10.82 -13.15 -1.79
CA LYS A 320 11.26 -12.33 -2.91
C LYS A 320 10.42 -11.08 -2.93
N TYR A 321 11.02 -9.97 -2.51
CA TYR A 321 10.42 -8.64 -2.53
C TYR A 321 11.15 -7.76 -3.54
N LEU A 322 10.43 -7.31 -4.56
CA LEU A 322 10.91 -6.35 -5.55
C LEU A 322 10.02 -5.12 -5.50
N LEU A 323 10.63 -3.95 -5.35
CA LEU A 323 9.96 -2.65 -5.33
C LEU A 323 10.52 -1.81 -6.49
N PRO A 324 10.02 -2.01 -7.72
CA PRO A 324 10.38 -1.19 -8.87
C PRO A 324 9.84 0.24 -8.79
N PHE A 325 10.64 1.18 -9.30
CA PHE A 325 10.27 2.55 -9.57
C PHE A 325 10.47 2.85 -11.06
N GLY A 326 9.65 3.73 -11.61
CA GLY A 326 9.74 4.06 -13.02
C GLY A 326 8.66 5.02 -13.48
N THR A 327 8.37 4.98 -14.78
CA THR A 327 7.42 5.89 -15.43
C THR A 327 6.21 5.13 -15.95
N ILE A 328 5.03 5.72 -15.75
CA ILE A 328 3.75 5.17 -16.19
C ILE A 328 3.30 5.87 -17.48
N TYR A 329 2.68 5.07 -18.35
CA TYR A 329 2.00 5.54 -19.56
C TYR A 329 0.67 4.81 -19.72
N GLY A 330 -0.32 5.50 -20.28
CA GLY A 330 -1.62 4.95 -20.62
C GLY A 330 -2.78 5.66 -19.91
N THR A 331 -3.88 4.93 -19.73
CA THR A 331 -5.16 5.51 -19.33
C THR A 331 -5.89 4.70 -18.27
N LEU A 332 -6.64 5.40 -17.42
CA LEU A 332 -7.61 4.85 -16.49
C LEU A 332 -8.99 5.45 -16.77
N LYS A 333 -10.05 4.68 -16.57
CA LYS A 333 -11.45 5.13 -16.74
C LYS A 333 -12.24 4.86 -15.47
N ASP A 334 -12.88 5.89 -14.93
CA ASP A 334 -13.73 5.74 -13.75
C ASP A 334 -15.10 5.12 -14.08
N VAL A 335 -15.91 4.92 -13.05
CA VAL A 335 -17.27 4.35 -13.18
C VAL A 335 -18.25 5.28 -13.90
N ASP A 336 -17.95 6.58 -13.96
CA ASP A 336 -18.75 7.59 -14.66
C ASP A 336 -18.33 7.73 -16.14
N GLY A 337 -17.28 7.00 -16.56
CA GLY A 337 -16.78 6.96 -17.93
C GLY A 337 -15.73 8.02 -18.26
N ASN A 338 -15.28 8.82 -17.28
CA ASN A 338 -14.21 9.80 -17.51
C ASN A 338 -12.88 9.07 -17.67
N VAL A 339 -12.08 9.51 -18.65
CA VAL A 339 -10.78 8.92 -18.97
C VAL A 339 -9.66 9.86 -18.51
N TYR A 340 -8.71 9.31 -17.75
CA TYR A 340 -7.54 10.00 -17.23
C TYR A 340 -6.29 9.46 -17.92
N THR A 341 -5.55 10.35 -18.58
CA THR A 341 -4.22 10.01 -19.14
C THR A 341 -3.18 10.23 -18.07
N VAL A 342 -2.37 9.21 -17.79
CA VAL A 342 -1.41 9.18 -16.68
C VAL A 342 0.04 9.13 -17.18
N ASP A 343 0.28 9.57 -18.41
CA ASP A 343 1.58 9.61 -19.05
C ASP A 343 2.57 10.46 -18.25
N GLY A 344 3.73 9.89 -17.95
CA GLY A 344 4.82 10.57 -17.24
C GLY A 344 4.70 10.52 -15.70
N MET A 345 3.61 9.98 -15.15
CA MET A 345 3.51 9.81 -13.69
C MET A 345 4.59 8.85 -13.18
N THR A 346 5.18 9.16 -12.02
CA THR A 346 6.10 8.24 -11.35
C THR A 346 5.32 7.06 -10.77
N GLY A 347 5.66 5.86 -11.21
CA GLY A 347 5.08 4.61 -10.71
C GLY A 347 5.93 3.98 -9.62
N ILE A 348 5.24 3.48 -8.59
CA ILE A 348 5.80 2.62 -7.56
C ILE A 348 5.10 1.27 -7.72
N GLY A 349 5.86 0.24 -8.07
CA GLY A 349 5.33 -1.11 -8.25
C GLY A 349 5.86 -2.06 -7.20
N GLU A 350 5.19 -3.19 -7.02
CA GLU A 350 5.68 -4.28 -6.19
C GLU A 350 5.45 -5.62 -6.89
N TYR A 351 6.45 -6.48 -6.80
CA TYR A 351 6.32 -7.91 -7.08
C TYR A 351 6.78 -8.67 -5.84
N LYS A 352 5.85 -9.39 -5.21
CA LYS A 352 6.15 -10.16 -4.02
C LYS A 352 5.82 -11.62 -4.20
N LYS A 353 6.72 -12.47 -3.73
CA LYS A 353 6.48 -13.90 -3.48
C LYS A 353 6.98 -14.24 -2.09
N THR A 354 6.20 -14.98 -1.34
CA THR A 354 6.61 -15.49 -0.02
C THR A 354 6.28 -16.96 0.14
N ARG A 355 7.09 -17.64 0.92
CA ARG A 355 6.83 -18.94 1.55
C ARG A 355 6.99 -18.76 3.05
N MET A 356 5.88 -18.64 3.79
CA MET A 356 5.90 -18.35 5.24
C MET A 356 4.65 -18.86 5.97
#